data_AF-A0A5A7S409-F1
#
_entry.id   AF-A0A5A7S409-F1
#
_cell.length_a   1.000
_cell.length_b   1.000
_cell.length_c   1.000
_cell.angle_alpha   90.00
_cell.angle_beta   90.00
_cell.angle_gamma   90.00
#
_symmetry.space_group_name_H-M   'P 1'
#
loop_
_entity.id
_entity.type
_entity.pdbx_description
1 polymer ?
#
loop_
_entity_poly.entity_id
_entity_poly.type
_entity_poly.pdbx_seq_one_letter_code
_entity_poly.pdbx_strand_id
1 'polypeptide(L)'
;MPHRPPARSADRGPTPQSRPIVTVRGGGIDRWPIAVPVGDGEAVFGWLVRVSHRYGLTPRQVLQHTGIRAQPASVGAVSAALAADTGVLSATLGLPITGLQASVAPVPLDVALRQYLTNYHCVDYKPRPGSRFCPCCLADADPRWQAGWFSPLQLVCERHQVHLRVRCPSCEQVPFSTVAWLGRVTETYRCPQRRSRDRVTHPRRVMAFCRQDLRRVDVVTADGALVAAQQQLSALAATMIVDPL
;
A
#
# COMPACT_ATOMS: atom_id res chain seq x y z
N MET A 1 -41.22 39.82 -42.21
CA MET A 1 -40.75 38.42 -42.06
C MET A 1 -39.80 38.11 -43.20
N PRO A 2 -38.46 38.25 -43.05
CA PRO A 2 -37.52 37.91 -44.11
C PRO A 2 -37.12 36.44 -44.03
N HIS A 3 -37.19 35.75 -45.17
CA HIS A 3 -36.80 34.35 -45.35
C HIS A 3 -35.30 34.15 -45.12
N ARG A 4 -34.94 33.24 -44.21
CA ARG A 4 -33.55 32.80 -43.98
C ARG A 4 -33.20 31.69 -44.99
N PRO A 5 -32.10 31.78 -45.75
CA PRO A 5 -31.69 30.70 -46.64
C PRO A 5 -31.09 29.53 -45.84
N PRO A 6 -31.18 28.29 -46.34
CA PRO A 6 -30.65 27.12 -45.64
C PRO A 6 -29.12 27.15 -45.60
N ALA A 7 -28.56 26.70 -44.48
CA ALA A 7 -27.12 26.60 -44.26
C ALA A 7 -26.51 25.54 -45.20
N ARG A 8 -25.42 25.91 -45.87
CA ARG A 8 -24.57 24.99 -46.63
C ARG A 8 -23.98 23.95 -45.67
N SER A 9 -24.17 22.67 -46.01
CA SER A 9 -23.52 21.54 -45.34
C SER A 9 -22.00 21.68 -45.42
N ALA A 10 -21.34 21.74 -44.27
CA ALA A 10 -19.89 21.68 -44.19
C ALA A 10 -19.40 20.30 -44.68
N ASP A 11 -18.53 20.34 -45.67
CA ASP A 11 -17.89 19.19 -46.28
C ASP A 11 -17.12 18.40 -45.21
N ARG A 12 -17.43 17.09 -45.07
CA ARG A 12 -16.69 16.21 -44.16
C ARG A 12 -15.32 15.96 -44.78
N GLY A 13 -14.31 16.66 -44.27
CA GLY A 13 -12.92 16.33 -44.55
C GLY A 13 -12.61 14.86 -44.24
N PRO A 14 -11.63 14.26 -44.93
CA PRO A 14 -11.35 12.83 -44.83
C PRO A 14 -10.98 12.45 -43.39
N THR A 15 -11.65 11.40 -42.91
CA THR A 15 -11.42 10.78 -41.60
C THR A 15 -9.93 10.39 -41.47
N PRO A 16 -9.23 10.73 -40.37
CA PRO A 16 -7.84 10.33 -40.20
C PRO A 16 -7.79 8.80 -40.14
N GLN A 17 -7.17 8.21 -41.15
CA GLN A 17 -6.97 6.77 -41.24
C GLN A 17 -6.13 6.34 -40.03
N SER A 18 -6.77 5.56 -39.15
CA SER A 18 -6.13 4.91 -38.02
C SER A 18 -4.99 4.04 -38.56
N ARG A 19 -3.75 4.44 -38.28
CA ARG A 19 -2.57 3.61 -38.57
C ARG A 19 -2.78 2.24 -37.92
N PRO A 20 -2.58 1.13 -38.66
CA PRO A 20 -2.68 -0.19 -38.08
C PRO A 20 -1.69 -0.32 -36.93
N ILE A 21 -2.17 -0.82 -35.79
CA ILE A 21 -1.34 -1.13 -34.64
C ILE A 21 -0.30 -2.15 -35.12
N VAL A 22 0.96 -1.75 -35.15
CA VAL A 22 2.07 -2.64 -35.46
C VAL A 22 2.13 -3.68 -34.36
N THR A 23 1.76 -4.92 -34.68
CA THR A 23 1.96 -6.07 -33.81
C THR A 23 3.46 -6.32 -33.70
N VAL A 24 4.06 -5.85 -32.60
CA VAL A 24 5.41 -6.23 -32.24
C VAL A 24 5.42 -7.76 -32.09
N ARG A 25 6.24 -8.46 -32.87
CA ARG A 25 6.55 -9.88 -32.64
C ARG A 25 7.35 -10.00 -31.33
N GLY A 26 6.65 -9.92 -30.21
CA GLY A 26 7.17 -10.28 -28.89
C GLY A 26 6.56 -11.61 -28.48
N GLY A 27 7.38 -12.56 -28.05
CA GLY A 27 6.91 -13.79 -27.41
C GLY A 27 5.95 -13.51 -26.25
N GLY A 28 5.18 -14.53 -25.86
CA GLY A 28 4.07 -14.46 -24.90
C GLY A 28 4.18 -13.33 -23.87
N ILE A 29 3.20 -12.42 -23.89
CA ILE A 29 3.05 -11.36 -22.89
C ILE A 29 2.47 -11.99 -21.62
N ASP A 30 3.16 -13.01 -21.10
CA ASP A 30 2.72 -13.77 -19.93
C ASP A 30 3.06 -13.03 -18.62
N ARG A 31 3.78 -11.91 -18.74
CA ARG A 31 4.16 -11.02 -17.63
C ARG A 31 3.92 -9.56 -17.97
N TRP A 32 3.80 -8.74 -16.94
CA TRP A 32 3.63 -7.30 -17.13
C TRP A 32 4.93 -6.62 -17.66
N PRO A 33 4.82 -5.58 -18.52
CA PRO A 33 5.98 -5.03 -19.22
C PRO A 33 7.03 -4.30 -18.34
N ILE A 34 6.63 -3.82 -17.16
CA ILE A 34 7.48 -3.01 -16.27
C ILE A 34 7.57 -3.68 -14.89
N ALA A 35 8.72 -4.24 -14.57
CA ALA A 35 8.95 -4.78 -13.24
C ALA A 35 8.92 -3.67 -12.19
N VAL A 36 8.16 -3.88 -11.10
CA VAL A 36 8.16 -3.02 -9.91
C VAL A 36 8.58 -3.90 -8.73
N PRO A 37 9.89 -4.01 -8.45
CA PRO A 37 10.37 -4.90 -7.41
C PRO A 37 9.88 -4.43 -6.04
N VAL A 38 9.48 -5.41 -5.22
CA VAL A 38 9.45 -5.25 -3.77
C VAL A 38 10.87 -4.98 -3.34
N GLY A 39 11.11 -4.00 -2.48
CA GLY A 39 12.44 -3.84 -1.90
C GLY A 39 12.48 -4.03 -0.41
N ASP A 40 13.64 -3.75 0.12
CA ASP A 40 14.06 -4.28 1.41
C ASP A 40 13.18 -3.74 2.54
N GLY A 41 12.63 -4.66 3.33
CA GLY A 41 11.72 -4.36 4.43
C GLY A 41 10.38 -3.73 4.00
N GLU A 42 10.09 -3.63 2.71
CA GLU A 42 8.88 -2.98 2.22
C GLU A 42 7.62 -3.78 2.56
N ALA A 43 6.60 -3.09 3.07
CA ALA A 43 5.29 -3.63 3.32
C ALA A 43 4.56 -3.92 2.00
N VAL A 44 3.90 -5.09 1.92
CA VAL A 44 3.20 -5.51 0.70
C VAL A 44 2.11 -4.52 0.26
N PHE A 45 1.48 -3.82 1.21
CA PHE A 45 0.48 -2.80 0.89
C PHE A 45 1.10 -1.55 0.26
N GLY A 46 2.27 -1.12 0.74
CA GLY A 46 3.00 0.00 0.15
C GLY A 46 3.52 -0.33 -1.24
N TRP A 47 4.06 -1.54 -1.41
CA TRP A 47 4.46 -2.07 -2.71
C TRP A 47 3.28 -2.13 -3.68
N LEU A 48 2.12 -2.64 -3.24
CA LEU A 48 0.93 -2.71 -4.10
C LEU A 48 0.44 -1.32 -4.53
N VAL A 49 0.56 -0.30 -3.68
CA VAL A 49 0.30 1.10 -4.04
C VAL A 49 1.29 1.61 -5.10
N ARG A 50 2.58 1.26 -5.01
CA ARG A 50 3.58 1.62 -6.04
C ARG A 50 3.31 0.95 -7.38
N VAL A 51 3.00 -0.34 -7.40
CA VAL A 51 2.59 -1.08 -8.61
C VAL A 51 1.36 -0.40 -9.22
N SER A 52 0.35 -0.15 -8.40
CA SER A 52 -0.90 0.53 -8.81
C SER A 52 -0.63 1.88 -9.47
N HIS A 53 0.21 2.71 -8.83
CA HIS A 53 0.61 4.00 -9.36
C HIS A 53 1.37 3.88 -10.69
N ARG A 54 2.29 2.90 -10.81
CA ARG A 54 3.11 2.71 -12.01
C ARG A 54 2.28 2.33 -13.24
N TYR A 55 1.23 1.54 -13.04
CA TYR A 55 0.36 1.02 -14.09
C TYR A 55 -0.95 1.79 -14.28
N GLY A 56 -1.26 2.75 -13.40
CA GLY A 56 -2.53 3.47 -13.44
C GLY A 56 -3.75 2.59 -13.09
N LEU A 57 -3.52 1.46 -12.42
CA LEU A 57 -4.56 0.52 -11.98
C LEU A 57 -4.77 0.69 -10.48
N THR A 58 -6.01 0.64 -10.01
CA THR A 58 -6.25 0.60 -8.56
C THR A 58 -5.68 -0.70 -7.97
N PRO A 59 -5.28 -0.73 -6.68
CA PRO A 59 -4.81 -1.98 -6.05
C PRO A 59 -5.80 -3.13 -6.22
N ARG A 60 -7.11 -2.84 -6.16
CA ARG A 60 -8.16 -3.83 -6.44
C ARG A 60 -8.06 -4.40 -7.86
N GLN A 61 -7.87 -3.55 -8.87
CA GLN A 61 -7.71 -4.00 -10.25
C GLN A 61 -6.42 -4.81 -10.43
N VAL A 62 -5.32 -4.42 -9.79
CA VAL A 62 -4.08 -5.21 -9.81
C VAL A 62 -4.34 -6.63 -9.28
N LEU A 63 -4.97 -6.75 -8.10
CA LEU A 63 -5.34 -8.04 -7.51
C LEU A 63 -6.25 -8.87 -8.44
N GLN A 64 -7.25 -8.24 -9.06
CA GLN A 64 -8.14 -8.91 -10.01
C GLN A 64 -7.41 -9.44 -11.23
N HIS A 65 -6.47 -8.66 -11.78
CA HIS A 65 -5.66 -9.05 -12.94
C HIS A 65 -4.70 -10.20 -12.63
N THR A 66 -4.28 -10.37 -11.37
CA THR A 66 -3.44 -11.50 -10.94
C THR A 66 -4.26 -12.71 -10.48
N GLY A 67 -5.58 -12.73 -10.70
CA GLY A 67 -6.46 -13.85 -10.35
C GLY A 67 -7.04 -13.81 -8.94
N ILE A 68 -6.66 -12.84 -8.10
CA ILE A 68 -7.21 -12.65 -6.75
C ILE A 68 -8.55 -11.91 -6.87
N ARG A 69 -9.62 -12.69 -7.08
CA ARG A 69 -10.96 -12.16 -7.36
C ARG A 69 -11.76 -11.80 -6.10
N ALA A 70 -11.31 -12.26 -4.93
CA ALA A 70 -11.98 -11.95 -3.67
C ALA A 70 -12.12 -10.42 -3.50
N GLN A 71 -13.25 -9.99 -2.94
CA GLN A 71 -13.45 -8.60 -2.51
C GLN A 71 -13.18 -8.54 -1.01
N PRO A 72 -11.91 -8.39 -0.58
CA PRO A 72 -11.57 -8.44 0.83
C PRO A 72 -12.32 -7.35 1.61
N ALA A 73 -13.13 -7.79 2.58
CA ALA A 73 -13.93 -6.90 3.43
C ALA A 73 -13.09 -6.27 4.56
N SER A 74 -11.90 -6.80 4.82
CA SER A 74 -10.98 -6.34 5.87
C SER A 74 -9.54 -6.35 5.38
N VAL A 75 -8.68 -5.57 6.04
CA VAL A 75 -7.24 -5.52 5.73
C VAL A 75 -6.56 -6.86 6.00
N GLY A 76 -6.97 -7.57 7.05
CA GLY A 76 -6.48 -8.93 7.33
C GLY A 76 -6.82 -9.93 6.22
N ALA A 77 -8.01 -9.82 5.61
CA ALA A 77 -8.37 -10.62 4.45
C ALA A 77 -7.52 -10.28 3.22
N VAL A 78 -7.12 -9.01 3.04
CA VAL A 78 -6.15 -8.63 2.00
C VAL A 78 -4.81 -9.29 2.24
N SER A 79 -4.26 -9.21 3.46
CA SER A 79 -3.00 -9.85 3.83
C SER A 79 -3.02 -11.36 3.58
N ALA A 80 -4.09 -12.03 4.01
CA ALA A 80 -4.24 -13.48 3.84
C ALA A 80 -4.26 -13.89 2.36
N ALA A 81 -5.01 -13.15 1.51
CA ALA A 81 -5.04 -13.41 0.07
C ALA A 81 -3.65 -13.20 -0.57
N LEU A 82 -2.98 -12.09 -0.25
CA LEU A 82 -1.64 -11.81 -0.76
C LEU A 82 -0.62 -12.87 -0.35
N ALA A 83 -0.70 -13.39 0.88
CA ALA A 83 0.17 -14.44 1.38
C ALA A 83 -0.10 -15.79 0.68
N ALA A 84 -1.37 -16.15 0.50
CA ALA A 84 -1.77 -17.40 -0.16
C ALA A 84 -1.36 -17.44 -1.65
N ASP A 85 -1.41 -16.30 -2.34
CA ASP A 85 -1.25 -16.23 -3.80
C ASP A 85 0.12 -15.67 -4.26
N THR A 86 1.14 -15.69 -3.40
CA THR A 86 2.48 -15.13 -3.71
C THR A 86 3.11 -15.71 -4.99
N GLY A 87 2.95 -17.01 -5.24
CA GLY A 87 3.48 -17.64 -6.46
C GLY A 87 2.80 -17.14 -7.74
N VAL A 88 1.46 -16.99 -7.71
CA VAL A 88 0.68 -16.47 -8.84
C VAL A 88 1.02 -15.00 -9.12
N LEU A 89 1.14 -14.20 -8.04
CA LEU A 89 1.57 -12.81 -8.11
C LEU A 89 2.97 -12.67 -8.71
N SER A 90 3.92 -13.47 -8.23
CA SER A 90 5.31 -13.49 -8.72
C SER A 90 5.37 -13.83 -10.21
N ALA A 91 4.67 -14.88 -10.65
CA ALA A 91 4.63 -15.28 -12.06
C ALA A 91 4.00 -14.20 -12.96
N THR A 92 2.84 -13.68 -12.58
CA THR A 92 2.07 -12.71 -13.40
C THR A 92 2.80 -11.36 -13.51
N LEU A 93 3.42 -10.90 -12.42
CA LEU A 93 4.10 -9.61 -12.36
C LEU A 93 5.59 -9.69 -12.74
N GLY A 94 6.12 -10.90 -12.97
CA GLY A 94 7.52 -11.13 -13.31
C GLY A 94 8.48 -10.72 -12.20
N LEU A 95 8.17 -11.07 -10.94
CA LEU A 95 8.93 -10.64 -9.76
C LEU A 95 9.65 -11.82 -9.09
N PRO A 96 10.81 -11.59 -8.45
CA PRO A 96 11.41 -12.59 -7.57
C PRO A 96 10.44 -12.96 -6.44
N ILE A 97 10.10 -14.25 -6.33
CA ILE A 97 9.16 -14.75 -5.33
C ILE A 97 9.63 -14.47 -3.90
N THR A 98 10.94 -14.50 -3.67
CA THR A 98 11.58 -14.28 -2.35
C THR A 98 11.29 -12.90 -1.79
N GLY A 99 11.36 -11.86 -2.62
CA GLY A 99 11.04 -10.48 -2.19
C GLY A 99 9.57 -10.33 -1.80
N LEU A 100 8.67 -10.96 -2.56
CA LEU A 100 7.24 -10.94 -2.23
C LEU A 100 6.93 -11.75 -0.95
N GLN A 101 7.53 -12.93 -0.80
CA GLN A 101 7.42 -13.75 0.41
C GLN A 101 7.90 -12.99 1.65
N ALA A 102 9.05 -12.30 1.57
CA ALA A 102 9.56 -11.47 2.66
C ALA A 102 8.60 -10.33 3.04
N SER A 103 7.89 -9.76 2.05
CA SER A 103 6.97 -8.64 2.26
C SER A 103 5.61 -9.02 2.84
N VAL A 104 5.18 -10.27 2.67
CA VAL A 104 3.96 -10.82 3.29
C VAL A 104 4.26 -11.59 4.58
N ALA A 105 5.53 -11.86 4.88
CA ALA A 105 5.94 -12.56 6.08
C ALA A 105 5.51 -11.78 7.34
N PRO A 106 5.15 -12.48 8.43
CA PRO A 106 4.88 -11.84 9.71
C PRO A 106 6.07 -10.99 10.17
N VAL A 107 5.79 -9.79 10.69
CA VAL A 107 6.83 -8.91 11.24
C VAL A 107 7.39 -9.53 12.53
N PRO A 108 8.73 -9.59 12.73
CA PRO A 108 9.33 -10.22 13.91
C PRO A 108 8.78 -9.71 15.24
N LEU A 109 8.61 -8.40 15.38
CA LEU A 109 8.01 -7.79 16.57
C LEU A 109 6.59 -8.30 16.86
N ASP A 110 5.78 -8.54 15.83
CA ASP A 110 4.42 -9.07 15.99
C ASP A 110 4.42 -10.56 16.34
N VAL A 111 5.39 -11.32 15.82
CA VAL A 111 5.59 -12.74 16.17
C VAL A 111 5.98 -12.85 17.64
N ALA A 112 7.00 -12.11 18.08
CA ALA A 112 7.45 -12.09 19.47
C ALA A 112 6.33 -11.65 20.43
N LEU A 113 5.59 -10.59 20.07
CA LEU A 113 4.44 -10.13 20.86
C LEU A 113 3.34 -11.18 20.94
N ARG A 114 3.01 -11.84 19.83
CA ARG A 114 2.01 -12.92 19.82
C ARG A 114 2.45 -14.08 20.69
N GLN A 115 3.68 -14.56 20.55
CA GLN A 115 4.22 -15.66 21.36
C GLN A 115 4.16 -15.31 22.85
N TYR A 116 4.60 -14.11 23.22
CA TYR A 116 4.54 -13.65 24.61
C TYR A 116 3.10 -13.64 25.17
N LEU A 117 2.16 -13.06 24.42
CA LEU A 117 0.76 -12.96 24.86
C LEU A 117 0.06 -14.32 24.90
N THR A 118 0.33 -15.20 23.94
CA THR A 118 -0.24 -16.55 23.92
C THR A 118 0.32 -17.39 25.07
N ASN A 119 1.65 -17.43 25.24
CA ASN A 119 2.30 -18.36 26.15
C ASN A 119 2.18 -17.94 27.62
N TYR A 120 2.19 -16.64 27.91
CA TYR A 120 2.20 -16.13 29.30
C TYR A 120 0.87 -15.51 29.74
N HIS A 121 0.00 -15.13 28.80
CA HIS A 121 -1.26 -14.45 29.12
C HIS A 121 -2.49 -15.14 28.55
N CYS A 122 -2.34 -16.24 27.78
CA CYS A 122 -3.44 -16.93 27.09
C CYS A 122 -4.30 -15.99 26.22
N VAL A 123 -3.71 -14.93 25.68
CA VAL A 123 -4.41 -13.94 24.83
C VAL A 123 -4.06 -14.16 23.37
N ASP A 124 -5.07 -14.41 22.53
CA ASP A 124 -4.92 -14.44 21.08
C ASP A 124 -4.71 -13.02 20.52
N TYR A 125 -3.45 -12.69 20.23
CA TYR A 125 -3.09 -11.39 19.68
C TYR A 125 -3.33 -11.31 18.16
N LYS A 126 -4.26 -10.43 17.79
CA LYS A 126 -4.55 -10.03 16.40
C LYS A 126 -4.05 -8.62 16.15
N PRO A 127 -3.03 -8.43 15.28
CA PRO A 127 -2.55 -7.11 14.90
C PRO A 127 -3.69 -6.23 14.39
N ARG A 128 -3.78 -5.00 14.92
CA ARG A 128 -4.75 -4.03 14.42
C ARG A 128 -4.30 -3.56 13.03
N PRO A 129 -5.22 -3.41 12.08
CA PRO A 129 -4.85 -2.95 10.76
C PRO A 129 -4.42 -1.48 10.81
N GLY A 130 -3.38 -1.18 10.05
CA GLY A 130 -2.90 0.17 9.83
C GLY A 130 -1.40 0.28 10.03
N SER A 131 -0.83 1.28 9.38
CA SER A 131 0.60 1.54 9.38
C SER A 131 0.85 2.90 10.00
N ARG A 132 1.84 2.98 10.88
CA ARG A 132 2.49 4.25 11.15
C ARG A 132 3.34 4.66 9.94
N PHE A 133 3.89 5.86 9.95
CA PHE A 133 4.77 6.30 8.87
C PHE A 133 5.86 7.25 9.34
N CYS A 134 6.98 7.22 8.64
CA CYS A 134 8.03 8.21 8.75
C CYS A 134 7.90 9.23 7.60
N PRO A 135 7.64 10.52 7.88
CA PRO A 135 7.61 11.55 6.84
C PRO A 135 8.91 11.62 6.04
N CYS A 136 10.06 11.43 6.69
CA CYS A 136 11.39 11.45 6.06
C CYS A 136 11.58 10.29 5.07
N CYS A 137 11.24 9.05 5.46
CA CYS A 137 11.28 7.90 4.53
C CYS A 137 10.35 8.08 3.33
N LEU A 138 9.20 8.75 3.51
CA LEU A 138 8.30 9.04 2.41
C LEU A 138 8.78 10.21 1.53
N ALA A 139 9.76 10.99 2.01
CA ALA A 139 10.39 12.09 1.28
C ALA A 139 11.67 11.66 0.53
N ASP A 140 12.20 10.46 0.81
CA ASP A 140 13.31 9.86 0.06
C ASP A 140 13.00 9.76 -1.44
N ALA A 141 14.06 9.62 -2.24
CA ALA A 141 13.97 9.45 -3.70
C ALA A 141 13.10 8.25 -4.11
N ASP A 142 13.11 7.18 -3.30
CA ASP A 142 12.28 5.99 -3.49
C ASP A 142 11.44 5.72 -2.22
N PRO A 143 10.25 6.35 -2.11
CA PRO A 143 9.45 6.29 -0.91
C PRO A 143 8.83 4.90 -0.73
N ARG A 144 9.09 4.29 0.43
CA ARG A 144 8.63 2.94 0.78
C ARG A 144 7.97 2.92 2.14
N TRP A 145 6.87 2.18 2.24
CA TRP A 145 6.27 1.83 3.52
C TRP A 145 6.99 0.62 4.07
N GLN A 146 7.45 0.67 5.32
CA GLN A 146 8.16 -0.45 5.93
C GLN A 146 7.17 -1.40 6.60
N ALA A 147 7.38 -2.72 6.46
CA ALA A 147 6.56 -3.75 7.08
C ALA A 147 6.49 -3.58 8.60
N GLY A 148 7.62 -3.26 9.24
CA GLY A 148 7.71 -3.00 10.68
C GLY A 148 6.76 -1.91 11.18
N TRP A 149 6.38 -0.94 10.35
CA TRP A 149 5.48 0.16 10.76
C TRP A 149 4.05 -0.28 11.07
N PHE A 150 3.66 -1.51 10.68
CA PHE A 150 2.38 -2.12 11.04
C PHE A 150 2.38 -2.73 12.45
N SER A 151 3.56 -3.01 13.02
CA SER A 151 3.65 -3.51 14.39
C SER A 151 3.36 -2.39 15.40
N PRO A 152 2.55 -2.62 16.45
CA PRO A 152 2.36 -1.63 17.51
C PRO A 152 3.65 -1.32 18.27
N LEU A 153 4.65 -2.22 18.24
CA LEU A 153 5.93 -2.08 18.93
C LEU A 153 6.99 -1.33 18.13
N GLN A 154 6.75 -1.01 16.85
CA GLN A 154 7.60 -0.09 16.11
C GLN A 154 7.13 1.35 16.35
N LEU A 155 7.86 2.08 17.18
CA LEU A 155 7.53 3.45 17.60
C LEU A 155 8.41 4.50 16.91
N VAL A 156 9.63 4.12 16.55
CA VAL A 156 10.65 5.01 15.99
C VAL A 156 11.09 4.50 14.62
N CYS A 157 11.37 5.44 13.71
CA CYS A 157 12.08 5.13 12.48
C CYS A 157 13.58 5.05 12.80
N GLU A 158 14.17 3.87 12.78
CA GLU A 158 15.58 3.69 13.15
C GLU A 158 16.54 4.38 12.17
N ARG A 159 16.17 4.46 10.88
CA ARG A 159 16.95 5.15 9.84
C ARG A 159 17.01 6.66 10.01
N HIS A 160 15.88 7.28 10.38
CA HIS A 160 15.77 8.74 10.49
C HIS A 160 15.74 9.25 11.94
N GLN A 161 15.71 8.34 12.91
CA GLN A 161 15.69 8.60 14.36
C GLN A 161 14.57 9.55 14.77
N VAL A 162 13.36 9.33 14.24
CA VAL A 162 12.16 10.15 14.49
C VAL A 162 11.01 9.28 14.96
N HIS A 163 10.10 9.86 15.75
CA HIS A 163 8.86 9.20 16.11
C HIS A 163 8.00 8.95 14.86
N LEU A 164 7.53 7.71 14.71
CA LEU A 164 6.61 7.37 13.63
C LEU A 164 5.24 8.02 13.89
N ARG A 165 4.70 8.70 12.89
CA ARG A 165 3.36 9.28 12.95
C ARG A 165 2.32 8.19 12.77
N VAL A 166 1.34 8.14 13.67
CA VAL A 166 0.29 7.12 13.65
C VAL A 166 -0.87 7.52 12.73
N ARG A 167 -1.25 8.80 12.74
CA ARG A 167 -2.44 9.31 12.07
C ARG A 167 -2.07 10.40 11.08
N CYS A 168 -2.83 10.45 9.99
CA CYS A 168 -2.78 11.57 9.05
C CYS A 168 -3.32 12.84 9.73
N PRO A 169 -2.61 13.99 9.69
CA PRO A 169 -3.07 15.21 10.36
C PRO A 169 -4.32 15.85 9.72
N SER A 170 -4.66 15.49 8.47
CA SER A 170 -5.83 16.07 7.78
C SER A 170 -7.13 15.29 7.98
N CYS A 171 -7.07 13.96 8.07
CA CYS A 171 -8.28 13.13 8.24
C CYS A 171 -8.29 12.29 9.52
N GLU A 172 -7.21 12.35 10.31
CA GLU A 172 -7.02 11.66 11.59
C GLU A 172 -7.10 10.12 11.52
N GLN A 173 -7.21 9.57 10.31
CA GLN A 173 -7.18 8.14 10.07
C GLN A 173 -5.75 7.61 10.10
N VAL A 174 -5.60 6.37 10.55
CA VAL A 174 -4.36 5.59 10.43
C VAL A 174 -4.25 5.09 8.99
N PRO A 175 -3.15 5.33 8.25
CA PRO A 175 -2.93 4.76 6.92
C PRO A 175 -3.15 3.25 6.90
N PHE A 176 -3.77 2.71 5.84
CA PHE A 176 -4.06 1.28 5.67
C PHE A 176 -4.94 0.61 6.75
N SER A 177 -5.57 1.34 7.67
CA SER A 177 -6.48 0.76 8.69
C SER A 177 -7.82 0.25 8.15
N THR A 178 -8.17 0.58 6.91
CA THR A 178 -9.41 0.15 6.25
C THR A 178 -9.09 -0.32 4.84
N VAL A 179 -10.02 -0.97 4.14
CA VAL A 179 -9.83 -1.39 2.74
C VAL A 179 -10.04 -0.27 1.71
N ALA A 180 -10.26 0.98 2.15
CA ALA A 180 -10.56 2.10 1.24
C ALA A 180 -9.44 2.38 0.22
N TRP A 181 -8.19 2.16 0.62
CA TRP A 181 -7.01 2.36 -0.23
C TRP A 181 -7.00 1.47 -1.47
N LEU A 182 -7.71 0.33 -1.45
CA LEU A 182 -7.81 -0.56 -2.61
C LEU A 182 -8.52 0.08 -3.81
N GLY A 183 -9.36 1.09 -3.55
CA GLY A 183 -10.27 1.65 -4.55
C GLY A 183 -9.75 2.86 -5.33
N ARG A 184 -8.47 3.21 -5.24
CA ARG A 184 -7.91 4.38 -5.93
C ARG A 184 -6.41 4.23 -6.21
N VAL A 185 -5.99 4.78 -7.34
CA VAL A 185 -4.57 5.05 -7.66
C VAL A 185 -4.11 6.28 -6.88
N THR A 186 -3.02 6.16 -6.13
CA THR A 186 -2.43 7.24 -5.34
C THR A 186 -0.92 7.11 -5.33
N GLU A 187 -0.21 8.24 -5.20
CA GLU A 187 1.22 8.24 -4.93
C GLU A 187 1.50 7.64 -3.54
N THR A 188 2.65 6.97 -3.37
CA THR A 188 3.03 6.26 -2.14
C THR A 188 3.04 7.14 -0.90
N TYR A 189 3.39 8.41 -1.06
CA TYR A 189 3.52 9.38 0.02
C TYR A 189 2.23 10.16 0.32
N ARG A 190 1.11 9.87 -0.36
CA ARG A 190 -0.18 10.49 -0.06
C ARG A 190 -1.02 9.61 0.86
N CYS A 191 -1.80 10.25 1.72
CA CYS A 191 -2.73 9.56 2.60
C CYS A 191 -3.71 8.69 1.79
N PRO A 192 -3.72 7.36 1.98
CA PRO A 192 -4.52 6.44 1.18
C PRO A 192 -5.96 6.29 1.70
N GLN A 193 -6.30 7.01 2.78
CA GLN A 193 -7.59 6.92 3.45
C GLN A 193 -8.62 7.88 2.85
N ARG A 194 -9.90 7.54 3.06
CA ARG A 194 -11.01 8.50 2.90
C ARG A 194 -11.02 9.47 4.07
N ARG A 195 -11.61 10.66 3.86
CA ARG A 195 -11.88 11.59 4.96
C ARG A 195 -12.75 10.89 6.00
N SER A 196 -12.50 11.18 7.27
CA SER A 196 -13.34 10.68 8.36
C SER A 196 -14.77 11.12 8.10
N ARG A 197 -15.69 10.20 8.37
CA ARG A 197 -17.11 10.48 8.22
C ARG A 197 -17.59 11.02 9.55
N ASP A 198 -18.21 12.18 9.54
CA ASP A 198 -19.13 12.53 10.60
C ASP A 198 -20.36 11.62 10.47
N ARG A 199 -20.54 10.71 11.44
CA ARG A 199 -21.59 9.70 11.37
C ARG A 199 -22.99 10.28 11.58
N VAL A 200 -23.08 11.50 12.13
CA VAL A 200 -24.34 12.12 12.53
C VAL A 200 -25.11 12.66 11.32
N THR A 201 -24.43 13.27 10.35
CA THR A 201 -25.08 14.07 9.30
C THR A 201 -25.34 13.33 7.98
N HIS A 202 -24.49 12.39 7.57
CA HIS A 202 -24.60 11.79 6.22
C HIS A 202 -24.36 10.27 6.19
N PRO A 203 -25.42 9.46 6.43
CA PRO A 203 -25.24 8.04 6.66
C PRO A 203 -24.85 7.19 5.44
N ARG A 204 -25.03 7.69 4.21
CA ARG A 204 -24.86 6.91 2.96
C ARG A 204 -23.88 7.52 1.96
N ARG A 205 -23.21 8.63 2.30
CA ARG A 205 -22.30 9.31 1.36
C ARG A 205 -20.90 8.71 1.44
N VAL A 206 -20.40 8.22 0.31
CA VAL A 206 -18.99 7.83 0.17
C VAL A 206 -18.12 9.09 0.25
N MET A 207 -17.30 9.21 1.29
CA MET A 207 -16.41 10.35 1.46
C MET A 207 -15.29 10.37 0.43
N ALA A 208 -14.87 11.57 0.04
CA ALA A 208 -13.71 11.75 -0.83
C ALA A 208 -12.41 11.22 -0.16
N PHE A 209 -11.43 10.86 -0.99
CA PHE A 209 -10.10 10.53 -0.51
C PHE A 209 -9.39 11.75 0.08
N CYS A 210 -8.65 11.55 1.18
CA CYS A 210 -7.94 12.61 1.89
C CYS A 210 -6.83 13.23 1.04
N ARG A 211 -5.89 12.40 0.55
CA ARG A 211 -4.77 12.80 -0.33
C ARG A 211 -3.76 13.79 0.27
N GLN A 212 -3.80 14.01 1.59
CA GLN A 212 -2.78 14.78 2.29
C GLN A 212 -1.38 14.23 1.96
N ASP A 213 -0.45 15.12 1.64
CA ASP A 213 0.96 14.78 1.46
C ASP A 213 1.58 14.47 2.82
N LEU A 214 1.93 13.20 3.06
CA LEU A 214 2.44 12.72 4.35
C LEU A 214 3.90 13.12 4.60
N ARG A 215 4.59 13.65 3.59
CA ARG A 215 5.96 14.18 3.71
C ARG A 215 5.99 15.53 4.42
N ARG A 216 4.90 16.28 4.34
CA ARG A 216 4.76 17.63 4.89
C ARG A 216 4.23 17.66 6.32
N VAL A 217 4.33 16.53 7.01
CA VAL A 217 3.85 16.39 8.39
C VAL A 217 5.01 16.67 9.33
N ASP A 218 4.75 17.34 10.45
CA ASP A 218 5.78 17.69 11.42
C ASP A 218 6.54 16.44 11.89
N VAL A 219 7.86 16.60 11.92
CA VAL A 219 8.80 15.57 12.32
C VAL A 219 9.23 15.85 13.76
N VAL A 220 9.12 14.84 14.62
CA VAL A 220 9.58 14.90 16.01
C VAL A 220 10.74 13.93 16.14
N THR A 221 11.94 14.45 16.40
CA THR A 221 13.13 13.65 16.67
C THR A 221 12.90 12.78 17.90
N ALA A 222 13.31 11.51 17.81
CA ALA A 222 13.25 10.59 18.93
C ALA A 222 14.51 10.74 19.80
N ASP A 223 14.35 10.60 21.11
CA ASP A 223 15.48 10.54 22.03
C ASP A 223 16.40 9.35 21.72
N GLY A 224 17.71 9.53 21.90
CA GLY A 224 18.72 8.53 21.59
C GLY A 224 18.54 7.23 22.38
N ALA A 225 18.12 7.32 23.65
CA ALA A 225 17.83 6.15 24.46
C ALA A 225 16.64 5.35 23.91
N LEU A 226 15.60 6.05 23.40
CA LEU A 226 14.45 5.40 22.77
C LEU A 226 14.83 4.72 21.44
N VAL A 227 15.70 5.35 20.64
CA VAL A 227 16.22 4.73 19.41
C VAL A 227 16.99 3.45 19.74
N ALA A 228 17.89 3.50 20.72
CA ALA A 228 18.67 2.34 21.14
C ALA A 228 17.76 1.21 21.66
N ALA A 229 16.75 1.54 22.47
CA ALA A 229 15.77 0.58 22.94
C ALA A 229 14.96 -0.06 21.78
N GLN A 230 14.56 0.73 20.78
CA GLN A 230 13.88 0.21 19.58
C GLN A 230 14.78 -0.77 18.83
N GLN A 231 16.06 -0.44 18.61
CA GLN A 231 17.02 -1.29 17.91
C GLN A 231 17.24 -2.62 18.65
N GLN A 232 17.40 -2.56 19.98
CA GLN A 232 17.53 -3.75 20.82
C GLN A 232 16.29 -4.65 20.75
N LEU A 233 15.10 -4.05 20.81
CA LEU A 233 13.83 -4.78 20.69
C LEU A 233 13.68 -5.43 19.31
N SER A 234 13.99 -4.69 18.24
CA SER A 234 13.97 -5.21 16.86
C SER A 234 14.95 -6.38 16.69
N ALA A 235 16.16 -6.27 17.26
CA ALA A 235 17.17 -7.33 17.22
C ALA A 235 16.74 -8.58 17.99
N LEU A 236 16.20 -8.42 19.21
CA LEU A 236 15.68 -9.52 20.03
C LEU A 236 14.53 -10.25 19.33
N ALA A 237 13.61 -9.51 18.72
CA ALA A 237 12.49 -10.12 18.00
C ALA A 237 12.95 -10.92 16.76
N ALA A 238 14.03 -10.49 16.10
CA ALA A 238 14.59 -11.21 14.97
C ALA A 238 15.22 -12.56 15.38
N THR A 239 15.79 -12.67 16.59
CA THR A 239 16.37 -13.95 17.07
C THR A 239 15.28 -14.94 17.50
N MET A 240 14.15 -14.47 18.03
CA MET A 240 13.04 -15.34 18.48
C MET A 240 12.34 -16.10 17.34
N ILE A 241 12.51 -15.70 16.08
CA ILE A 241 11.96 -16.43 14.92
C ILE A 241 12.72 -17.73 14.65
N VAL A 242 13.99 -17.82 15.07
CA VAL A 242 14.88 -18.94 14.72
C VAL A 242 14.65 -20.18 15.58
N ASP A 243 14.07 -20.02 16.77
CA ASP A 243 13.73 -21.12 17.67
C ASP A 243 12.22 -21.43 17.57
N PRO A 244 11.81 -22.42 16.76
CA PRO A 244 10.47 -22.97 16.89
C PRO A 244 10.41 -23.71 18.23
N LEU A 245 9.58 -23.21 19.15
CA LEU A 245 9.08 -24.01 20.26
C LEU A 245 8.22 -25.17 19.73
#